data_AF-A0A7T1I0C7-F1
#
_entry.id   AF-A0A7T1I0C7-F1
#
_cell.length_a   1.000
_cell.length_b   1.000
_cell.length_c   1.000
_cell.angle_alpha   90.00
_cell.angle_beta   90.00
_cell.angle_gamma   90.00
#
_symmetry.space_group_name_H-M   'P 1'
#
loop_
_entity.id
_entity.type
_entity.pdbx_description
1 polymer ?
#
loop_
_entity_poly.entity_id
_entity_poly.type
_entity_poly.pdbx_seq_one_letter_code
_entity_poly.pdbx_strand_id
1 'polypeptide(L)' 'MRTIVDLPDAERAQLDALCRQRGVSRAEALRQALRLWLRQQTPSHHAVFGLWRDRPAGSLELQQALREEWSER' A
#
# COMPACT_ATOMS: atom_id res chain seq x y z
N MET A 1 -12.52 -0.36 -16.76
CA MET A 1 -13.61 -1.09 -16.08
C MET A 1 -14.58 -0.09 -15.47
N ARG A 2 -15.87 -0.39 -15.42
CA ARG A 2 -16.91 0.45 -14.80
C ARG A 2 -17.43 -0.25 -13.55
N THR A 3 -17.56 0.51 -12.46
CA THR A 3 -18.09 0.04 -11.17
C THR A 3 -19.21 0.99 -10.75
N ILE A 4 -20.28 0.45 -10.16
CA ILE A 4 -21.35 1.22 -9.54
C ILE A 4 -21.12 1.16 -8.03
N VAL A 5 -21.18 2.31 -7.37
CA VAL A 5 -20.99 2.46 -5.92
C VAL A 5 -22.07 3.38 -5.40
N ASP A 6 -22.71 2.95 -4.33
CA ASP A 6 -23.69 3.75 -3.60
C ASP A 6 -22.97 4.66 -2.62
N LEU A 7 -23.39 5.92 -2.57
CA LEU A 7 -22.84 6.95 -1.69
C LEU A 7 -24.01 7.62 -0.95
N PRO A 8 -23.89 7.85 0.37
CA PRO A 8 -24.82 8.69 1.10
C PRO A 8 -25.01 10.05 0.41
N ASP A 9 -26.23 10.58 0.42
CA ASP A 9 -26.58 11.83 -0.26
C ASP A 9 -25.70 13.01 0.18
N ALA A 10 -25.39 13.08 1.47
CA ALA A 10 -24.53 14.13 2.04
C ALA A 10 -23.10 14.06 1.49
N GLU A 11 -22.52 12.86 1.42
CA GLU A 11 -21.17 12.65 0.89
C GLU A 11 -21.11 12.96 -0.61
N ARG A 12 -22.15 12.55 -1.36
CA ARG A 12 -22.26 12.88 -2.79
C ARG A 12 -22.31 14.40 -3.01
N ALA A 13 -23.11 15.12 -2.22
CA ALA A 13 -23.22 16.58 -2.33
C ALA A 13 -21.88 17.28 -2.03
N GLN A 14 -21.15 16.81 -1.02
CA GLN A 14 -19.82 17.32 -0.69
C GLN A 14 -18.82 17.06 -1.82
N LEU A 15 -18.82 15.85 -2.40
CA LEU A 15 -17.98 15.52 -3.55
C LEU A 15 -18.28 16.42 -4.75
N ASP A 16 -19.55 16.67 -5.05
CA ASP A 16 -19.97 17.54 -6.16
C ASP A 16 -19.48 18.98 -5.97
N ALA A 17 -19.58 19.52 -4.76
CA ALA A 17 -19.07 20.85 -4.44
C ALA A 17 -17.54 20.95 -4.65
N LEU A 18 -16.78 19.96 -4.18
CA LEU A 18 -15.33 19.89 -4.38
C LEU A 18 -14.95 19.74 -5.84
N CYS A 19 -15.67 18.92 -6.60
CA CYS A 19 -15.45 18.73 -8.03
C CYS A 19 -15.64 20.04 -8.81
N ARG A 20 -16.70 20.80 -8.49
CA ARG A 20 -16.95 22.13 -9.08
C ARG A 20 -15.84 23.11 -8.74
N GLN A 21 -15.44 23.18 -7.47
CA GLN A 21 -14.37 24.08 -7.03
C GLN A 21 -13.03 23.79 -7.73
N ARG A 22 -12.72 22.51 -7.95
CA ARG A 22 -11.46 22.06 -8.54
C ARG A 22 -11.49 21.91 -10.06
N GLY A 23 -12.65 22.04 -10.70
CA GLY A 23 -12.80 21.86 -12.14
C GLY A 23 -12.53 20.42 -12.61
N VAL A 24 -12.82 19.42 -11.79
CA VAL A 24 -12.60 18.00 -12.12
C VAL A 24 -13.91 17.23 -12.19
N SER A 25 -13.96 16.17 -12.99
CA SER A 25 -15.13 15.28 -13.00
C SER A 25 -15.17 14.43 -11.73
N ARG A 26 -16.39 14.05 -11.31
CA ARG A 26 -16.61 13.10 -10.19
C ARG A 26 -15.78 11.82 -10.34
N ALA A 27 -15.72 11.28 -11.56
CA ALA A 27 -14.98 10.05 -11.84
C ALA A 27 -13.46 10.24 -11.70
N GLU A 28 -12.93 11.42 -12.02
CA GLU A 28 -11.51 11.73 -11.77
C GLU A 28 -11.25 11.91 -10.27
N ALA A 29 -12.10 12.63 -9.54
CA ALA A 29 -11.96 12.81 -8.10
C ALA A 29 -11.95 11.46 -7.35
N LEU A 30 -12.85 10.54 -7.70
CA LEU A 30 -12.87 9.18 -7.12
C LEU A 30 -11.61 8.38 -7.47
N ARG A 31 -11.09 8.50 -8.70
CA ARG A 31 -9.82 7.85 -9.08
C ARG A 31 -8.64 8.41 -8.30
N GLN A 32 -8.59 9.72 -8.07
CA GLN A 32 -7.56 10.33 -7.23
C GLN A 32 -7.64 9.88 -5.78
N ALA A 33 -8.86 9.86 -5.21
CA ALA A 33 -9.09 9.37 -3.86
C ALA A 33 -8.67 7.91 -3.70
N LEU A 34 -9.03 7.04 -4.66
CA LEU A 34 -8.64 5.64 -4.66
C LEU A 34 -7.12 5.46 -4.74
N ARG A 35 -6.43 6.21 -5.62
CA ARG A 35 -4.96 6.17 -5.71
C ARG A 35 -4.31 6.60 -4.40
N LEU A 36 -4.83 7.64 -3.76
CA LEU A 36 -4.32 8.12 -2.47
C LEU A 36 -4.52 7.07 -1.37
N TRP A 37 -5.72 6.48 -1.30
CA TRP A 37 -6.04 5.44 -0.33
C TRP A 37 -5.13 4.21 -0.52
N LEU A 38 -4.96 3.73 -1.75
CA LEU A 38 -4.07 2.60 -2.05
C LEU A 38 -2.62 2.87 -1.64
N ARG A 39 -2.11 4.09 -1.87
CA ARG A 39 -0.76 4.46 -1.43
C ARG A 39 -0.58 4.42 0.09
N GLN A 40 -1.64 4.68 0.86
CA GLN A 40 -1.61 4.58 2.32
C GLN A 40 -1.66 3.13 2.80
N GLN A 41 -2.23 2.21 2.01
CA GLN A 41 -2.26 0.79 2.32
C GLN A 41 -0.97 0.06 1.95
N THR A 42 -0.12 0.62 1.08
CA THR A 42 1.19 0.06 0.79
C THR A 42 2.04 0.14 2.06
N PRO A 43 2.54 -0.99 2.60
CA PRO A 43 3.45 -0.98 3.74
C PRO A 43 4.61 -0.06 3.39
N SER A 44 4.88 0.93 4.23
CA SER A 44 6.04 1.76 4.02
C SER A 44 7.29 0.90 4.16
N HIS A 45 8.08 0.80 3.10
CA HIS A 45 9.30 0.01 3.05
C HIS A 45 10.37 0.46 4.08
N HIS A 46 10.12 1.50 4.88
CA HIS A 46 10.97 1.83 6.01
C HIS A 46 11.07 0.68 7.03
N ALA A 47 10.07 -0.22 7.08
CA ALA A 47 10.13 -1.42 7.91
C ALA A 47 10.97 -2.56 7.30
N VAL A 48 11.33 -2.50 6.00
CA VAL A 48 12.17 -3.54 5.37
C VAL A 48 13.67 -3.23 5.49
N PHE A 49 14.06 -1.95 5.63
CA PHE A 49 15.44 -1.59 5.96
C PHE A 49 15.70 -1.85 7.45
N GLY A 50 16.43 -2.92 7.75
CA GLY A 50 16.72 -3.33 9.14
C GLY A 50 15.76 -4.37 9.70
N LEU A 51 14.94 -5.03 8.86
CA LEU A 51 14.15 -6.21 9.25
C LEU A 51 15.00 -7.32 9.91
N TRP A 52 16.31 -7.31 9.63
CA TRP A 52 17.31 -8.23 10.15
C TRP A 52 18.08 -7.70 11.37
N ARG A 53 17.82 -6.47 11.83
CA ARG A 53 18.57 -5.83 12.93
C ARG A 53 18.42 -6.60 14.24
N ASP A 54 17.21 -7.06 14.55
CA ASP A 54 16.88 -7.69 15.83
C ASP A 54 16.81 -9.23 15.73
N ARG A 55 17.30 -9.81 14.62
CA ARG A 55 17.43 -11.26 14.49
C ARG A 55 18.59 -11.72 15.39
N PRO A 56 18.40 -12.79 16.18
CA PRO A 56 19.42 -13.25 17.14
C PRO A 56 20.65 -13.89 16.48
N ALA A 57 20.57 -14.26 15.19
CA ALA A 57 21.65 -14.92 14.47
C ALA A 57 22.42 -13.95 13.57
N GLY A 58 23.75 -14.08 13.56
CA GLY A 58 24.60 -13.34 12.63
C GLY A 58 24.29 -13.72 11.18
N SER A 59 24.51 -12.78 10.24
CA SER A 59 24.26 -13.02 8.81
C SER A 59 25.06 -14.19 8.25
N LEU A 60 26.30 -14.39 8.75
CA LEU A 60 27.18 -15.50 8.38
C LEU A 60 26.68 -16.84 8.95
N GLU A 61 26.25 -16.88 10.21
CA GLU A 61 25.73 -18.09 10.86
C GLU A 61 24.47 -18.59 10.17
N LEU A 62 23.56 -17.66 9.82
CA LEU A 62 22.38 -17.99 9.04
C LEU A 62 22.73 -18.51 7.64
N GLN A 63 23.69 -17.86 6.97
CA GLN A 63 24.15 -18.29 5.64
C GLN A 63 24.86 -19.65 5.68
N GLN A 64 25.46 -20.03 6.80
CA GLN A 64 26.04 -21.35 7.00
C GLN A 64 24.93 -22.39 7.23
N ALA A 65 24.00 -22.14 8.16
CA ALA A 65 22.86 -23.02 8.43
C ALA A 65 22.01 -23.33 7.18
N LEU A 66 21.73 -22.31 6.35
CA LEU A 66 21.00 -22.50 5.09
C LEU A 66 21.76 -23.34 4.05
N ARG A 67 23.10 -23.33 4.09
CA ARG A 67 23.95 -24.08 3.15
C ARG A 67 24.30 -25.46 3.67
N GLU A 68 24.21 -25.68 4.98
CA GLU A 68 24.41 -26.98 5.60
C GLU A 68 23.46 -28.03 5.03
N GLU A 69 22.23 -27.64 4.69
CA GLU A 69 21.22 -28.49 4.03
C GLU A 69 21.68 -29.10 2.69
N TRP A 70 22.73 -28.57 2.06
CA TRP A 70 23.29 -29.07 0.78
C TRP A 70 24.62 -29.83 0.94
N SER A 71 25.12 -29.97 2.16
CA SER A 71 26.41 -30.63 2.46
C SER A 71 26.30 -32.14 2.61
N GLU A 72 25.10 -32.65 2.87
CA GLU A 72 24.83 -34.08 3.07
C GLU A 72 24.56 -34.84 1.75
N ARG A 73 25.07 -34.34 0.62
CA ARG A 73 24.94 -34.98 -0.70
C ARG A 73 26.28 -35.29 -1.34
#